data_AF-A0A973QT56-F1
#
_entry.id   AF-A0A973QT56-F1
#
_cell.length_a   1.000
_cell.length_b   1.000
_cell.length_c   1.000
_cell.angle_alpha   90.00
_cell.angle_beta   90.00
_cell.angle_gamma   90.00
#
_symmetry.space_group_name_H-M   'P 1'
#
loop_
_entity.id
_entity.type
_entity.pdbx_description
1 polymer ?
#
loop_
_entity_poly.entity_id
_entity_poly.type
_entity_poly.pdbx_seq_one_letter_code
_entity_poly.pdbx_strand_id
1 'polypeptide(L)'
;ADAPISPALFVNVLLTDAADGGRAALGAYARANYGLPLEEMEKIQAVAAGTPEAVVEKLGRYVARGARHLVVRTAVTDIAAQIGQLDRLVALRPALDALLADAPGTGRR
;
A
#
# COMPACT_ATOMS: atom_id res chain seq x y z
N ALA A 1 32.42 4.77 -0.79
CA ALA A 1 31.49 5.90 -0.61
C ALA A 1 30.17 5.30 -0.14
N ASP A 2 29.57 5.85 0.92
CA ASP A 2 28.26 5.37 1.38
C ASP A 2 27.19 5.71 0.33
N ALA A 3 26.39 4.72 -0.03
CA ALA A 3 25.25 4.93 -0.92
C ALA A 3 24.19 5.80 -0.23
N PRO A 4 23.51 6.71 -0.94
CA PRO A 4 22.45 7.52 -0.36
C PRO A 4 21.29 6.65 0.13
N ILE A 5 20.79 6.93 1.33
CA ILE A 5 19.60 6.27 1.90
C ILE A 5 18.35 6.80 1.18
N SER A 6 17.54 5.90 0.61
CA SER A 6 16.27 6.25 -0.04
C SER A 6 15.08 5.92 0.89
N PRO A 7 14.19 6.89 1.20
CA PRO A 7 13.04 6.63 2.06
C PRO A 7 12.05 5.65 1.41
N ALA A 8 11.69 4.61 2.16
CA ALA A 8 10.72 3.59 1.73
C ALA A 8 9.55 3.50 2.71
N LEU A 9 8.35 3.28 2.18
CA LEU A 9 7.16 2.92 2.96
C LEU A 9 6.91 1.42 2.83
N PHE A 10 6.81 0.71 3.95
CA PHE A 10 6.20 -0.62 3.98
C PHE A 10 4.70 -0.50 4.30
N VAL A 11 3.83 -1.08 3.47
CA VAL A 11 2.37 -0.90 3.57
C VAL A 11 1.62 -2.16 3.18
N ASN A 12 0.57 -2.45 3.94
CA ASN A 12 -0.39 -3.52 3.63
C ASN A 12 -1.45 -2.99 2.68
N VAL A 13 -1.68 -3.65 1.54
CA VAL A 13 -2.60 -3.17 0.51
C VAL A 13 -3.66 -4.20 0.17
N LEU A 14 -4.92 -3.75 0.10
CA LEU A 14 -6.05 -4.54 -0.36
C LEU A 14 -6.85 -3.75 -1.41
N LEU A 15 -6.85 -4.23 -2.64
CA LEU A 15 -7.74 -3.73 -3.69
C LEU A 15 -9.06 -4.48 -3.65
N THR A 16 -10.15 -3.73 -3.46
CA THR A 16 -11.49 -4.28 -3.28
C THR A 16 -12.55 -3.26 -3.64
N ASP A 17 -13.66 -3.75 -4.19
CA ASP A 17 -14.85 -2.97 -4.53
C ASP A 17 -15.98 -3.24 -3.50
N ALA A 18 -15.66 -3.90 -2.40
CA ALA A 18 -16.59 -4.18 -1.31
C ALA A 18 -17.09 -2.88 -0.68
N ALA A 19 -18.40 -2.81 -0.41
CA ALA A 19 -19.06 -1.63 0.15
C ALA A 19 -18.51 -1.23 1.54
N ASP A 20 -17.90 -2.16 2.27
CA ASP A 20 -17.26 -1.91 3.57
C ASP A 20 -15.80 -1.44 3.45
N GLY A 21 -15.31 -1.18 2.24
CA GLY A 21 -13.91 -0.83 1.98
C GLY A 21 -12.92 -1.96 2.26
N GLY A 22 -13.40 -3.21 2.38
CA GLY A 22 -12.57 -4.37 2.72
C GLY A 22 -12.32 -4.57 4.21
N ARG A 23 -13.05 -3.87 5.09
CA ARG A 23 -12.91 -4.00 6.54
C ARG A 23 -13.02 -5.44 7.01
N ALA A 24 -13.97 -6.23 6.50
CA ALA A 24 -14.13 -7.63 6.87
C ALA A 24 -12.91 -8.48 6.47
N ALA A 25 -12.42 -8.32 5.23
CA ALA A 25 -11.25 -9.03 4.72
C ALA A 25 -9.97 -8.64 5.48
N LEU A 26 -9.78 -7.35 5.74
CA LEU A 26 -8.68 -6.86 6.57
C LEU A 26 -8.75 -7.36 8.01
N GLY A 27 -9.96 -7.52 8.58
CA GLY A 27 -10.15 -8.11 9.89
C GLY A 27 -9.70 -9.56 9.96
N ALA A 28 -10.01 -10.36 8.93
CA ALA A 28 -9.52 -11.74 8.81
C ALA A 28 -7.99 -11.77 8.66
N TYR A 29 -7.45 -10.91 7.80
CA TYR A 29 -6.01 -10.75 7.60
C TYR A 29 -5.26 -10.37 8.89
N ALA A 30 -5.76 -9.36 9.62
CA ALA A 30 -5.15 -8.90 10.86
C ALA A 30 -5.09 -10.02 11.91
N ARG A 31 -6.16 -10.80 12.06
CA ARG A 31 -6.19 -11.95 12.97
C ARG A 31 -5.19 -13.03 12.54
N ALA A 32 -5.14 -13.37 11.25
CA ALA A 32 -4.28 -14.42 10.74
C ALA A 32 -2.78 -14.07 10.83
N ASN A 33 -2.41 -12.83 10.51
CA ASN A 33 -1.01 -12.42 10.40
C ASN A 33 -0.44 -11.76 11.65
N TYR A 34 -1.29 -11.20 12.50
CA TYR A 34 -0.88 -10.46 13.69
C TYR A 34 -1.49 -10.97 15.00
N GLY A 35 -2.52 -11.83 14.94
CA GLY A 35 -3.25 -12.25 16.13
C GLY A 35 -4.04 -11.12 16.80
N LEU A 36 -4.28 -10.00 16.11
CA LEU A 36 -4.88 -8.79 16.66
C LEU A 36 -6.14 -8.38 15.88
N PRO A 37 -7.06 -7.62 16.51
CA PRO A 37 -8.11 -6.90 15.80
C PRO A 37 -7.53 -5.90 14.79
N LEU A 38 -8.31 -5.56 13.76
CA LEU A 38 -7.89 -4.65 12.70
C LEU A 38 -7.48 -3.27 13.25
N GLU A 39 -8.27 -2.75 14.19
CA GLU A 39 -8.04 -1.43 14.79
C GLU A 39 -6.71 -1.36 15.54
N GLU A 40 -6.27 -2.48 16.15
CA GLU A 40 -4.97 -2.57 16.81
C GLU A 40 -3.83 -2.71 15.80
N MET A 41 -4.03 -3.47 14.73
CA MET A 41 -3.05 -3.56 13.63
C MET A 41 -2.82 -2.19 12.98
N GLU A 42 -3.88 -1.41 12.74
CA GLU A 42 -3.81 -0.09 12.10
C GLU A 42 -3.01 0.95 12.91
N LYS A 43 -2.83 0.74 14.22
CA LYS A 43 -1.98 1.62 15.06
C LYS A 43 -0.49 1.40 14.81
N ILE A 44 -0.09 0.21 14.37
CA ILE A 44 1.31 -0.20 14.23
C ILE A 44 1.72 -0.47 12.78
N GLN A 45 0.76 -0.56 11.85
CA GLN A 45 1.00 -0.85 10.45
C GLN A 45 0.30 0.14 9.55
N ALA A 46 0.99 0.59 8.50
CA ALA A 46 0.33 1.28 7.42
C ALA A 46 -0.55 0.30 6.63
N VAL A 47 -1.78 0.72 6.34
CA VAL A 47 -2.76 -0.04 5.54
C VAL A 47 -3.34 0.88 4.47
N ALA A 48 -3.46 0.43 3.23
CA ALA A 48 -4.24 1.08 2.18
C ALA A 48 -5.24 0.09 1.58
N ALA A 49 -6.53 0.36 1.70
CA ALA A 49 -7.55 -0.55 1.22
C ALA A 49 -8.73 0.20 0.60
N GLY A 50 -9.34 -0.42 -0.40
CA GLY A 50 -10.47 0.12 -1.15
C GLY A 50 -10.28 -0.04 -2.65
N THR A 51 -10.93 0.83 -3.42
CA THR A 51 -10.81 0.84 -4.88
C THR A 51 -9.37 1.20 -5.31
N PRO A 52 -8.97 0.90 -6.56
CA PRO A 52 -7.72 1.38 -7.15
C PRO A 52 -7.42 2.86 -6.86
N GLU A 53 -8.40 3.73 -7.06
CA GLU A 53 -8.26 5.18 -6.90
C GLU A 53 -8.02 5.55 -5.43
N ALA A 54 -8.79 4.97 -4.51
CA ALA A 54 -8.64 5.20 -3.08
C ALA A 54 -7.27 4.72 -2.55
N VAL A 55 -6.76 3.59 -3.08
CA VAL A 55 -5.43 3.10 -2.74
C VAL A 55 -4.35 4.02 -3.29
N VAL A 56 -4.43 4.45 -4.56
CA VAL A 56 -3.48 5.40 -5.15
C VAL A 56 -3.46 6.72 -4.39
N GLU A 57 -4.62 7.29 -4.05
CA GLU A 57 -4.72 8.51 -3.24
C GLU A 57 -4.02 8.33 -1.88
N LYS A 58 -4.32 7.24 -1.19
CA LYS A 58 -3.74 6.97 0.13
C LYS A 58 -2.23 6.78 0.09
N LEU A 59 -1.71 6.09 -0.93
CA LEU A 59 -0.27 5.92 -1.16
C LEU A 59 0.39 7.25 -1.56
N GLY A 60 -0.29 8.07 -2.36
CA GLY A 60 0.17 9.39 -2.78
C GLY A 60 0.45 10.33 -1.62
N ARG A 61 -0.32 10.24 -0.51
CA ARG A 61 -0.04 11.02 0.71
C ARG A 61 1.33 10.69 1.34
N TYR A 62 1.81 9.45 1.20
CA TYR A 62 3.15 9.09 1.67
C TYR A 62 4.23 9.54 0.69
N VAL A 63 3.97 9.43 -0.62
CA VAL A 63 4.87 9.94 -1.67
C VAL A 63 5.10 11.44 -1.53
N ALA A 64 4.03 12.21 -1.33
CA ALA A 64 4.07 13.65 -1.06
C ALA A 64 4.86 14.00 0.23
N ARG A 65 4.94 13.06 1.18
CA ARG A 65 5.72 13.21 2.44
C ARG A 65 7.14 12.65 2.34
N GLY A 66 7.58 12.23 1.15
CA GLY A 66 8.98 11.86 0.90
C GLY A 66 9.23 10.37 0.64
N ALA A 67 8.22 9.50 0.67
CA ALA A 67 8.41 8.12 0.24
C ALA A 67 8.84 8.07 -1.23
N ARG A 68 9.89 7.30 -1.54
CA ARG A 68 10.41 7.09 -2.89
C ARG A 68 10.33 5.63 -3.33
N HIS A 69 10.25 4.72 -2.37
CA HIS A 69 9.92 3.32 -2.61
C HIS A 69 8.68 2.92 -1.83
N LEU A 70 7.80 2.16 -2.48
CA LEU A 70 6.64 1.52 -1.84
C LEU A 70 6.89 0.02 -1.82
N VAL A 71 7.08 -0.54 -0.63
CA VAL A 71 7.16 -1.98 -0.40
C VAL A 71 5.77 -2.45 0.01
N VAL A 72 5.10 -3.12 -0.92
CA VAL A 72 3.70 -3.49 -0.76
C VAL A 72 3.59 -4.95 -0.33
N ARG A 73 2.77 -5.21 0.67
CA ARG A 73 2.30 -6.56 1.01
C ARG A 73 0.81 -6.66 0.75
N THR A 74 0.39 -7.65 -0.03
CA THR A 74 -1.03 -7.91 -0.28
C THR A 74 -1.71 -8.39 1.00
N ALA A 75 -2.76 -7.70 1.44
CA ALA A 75 -3.47 -7.97 2.68
C ALA A 75 -4.54 -9.06 2.50
N VAL A 76 -4.11 -10.23 2.01
CA VAL A 76 -4.89 -11.45 1.80
C VAL A 76 -4.07 -12.65 2.27
N THR A 77 -4.72 -13.77 2.58
CA THR A 77 -4.09 -14.88 3.30
C THR A 77 -3.74 -16.08 2.42
N ASP A 78 -4.41 -16.29 1.29
CA ASP A 78 -4.17 -17.42 0.39
C ASP A 78 -3.39 -17.01 -0.88
N ILE A 79 -2.67 -17.97 -1.47
CA ILE A 79 -1.75 -17.73 -2.59
C ILE A 79 -2.50 -17.24 -3.85
N ALA A 80 -3.69 -17.79 -4.13
CA ALA A 80 -4.44 -17.41 -5.32
C ALA A 80 -4.91 -15.96 -5.24
N ALA A 81 -5.40 -15.53 -4.06
CA ALA A 81 -5.74 -14.15 -3.80
C ALA A 81 -4.51 -13.23 -3.86
N GLN A 82 -3.35 -13.66 -3.35
CA GLN A 82 -2.11 -12.88 -3.43
C GLN A 82 -1.73 -12.59 -4.89
N ILE A 83 -1.78 -13.61 -5.76
CA ILE A 83 -1.51 -13.46 -7.20
C ILE A 83 -2.50 -12.49 -7.83
N GLY A 84 -3.80 -12.66 -7.59
CA GLY A 84 -4.82 -11.76 -8.14
C GLY A 84 -4.70 -10.32 -7.64
N GLN A 85 -4.31 -10.11 -6.38
CA GLN A 85 -4.00 -8.78 -5.85
C GLN A 85 -2.75 -8.19 -6.48
N LEU A 86 -1.70 -8.99 -6.70
CA LEU A 86 -0.47 -8.54 -7.35
C LEU A 86 -0.74 -8.04 -8.77
N ASP A 87 -1.51 -8.77 -9.57
CA ASP A 87 -1.89 -8.35 -10.93
C ASP A 87 -2.61 -6.99 -10.93
N ARG A 88 -3.56 -6.82 -9.99
CA ARG A 88 -4.27 -5.55 -9.82
C ARG A 88 -3.35 -4.42 -9.36
N LEU A 89 -2.37 -4.70 -8.50
CA LEU A 89 -1.41 -3.71 -8.02
C LEU A 89 -0.43 -3.28 -9.10
N VAL A 90 0.01 -4.19 -9.97
CA VAL A 90 0.85 -3.87 -11.13
C VAL A 90 0.16 -2.86 -12.05
N ALA A 91 -1.17 -2.98 -12.22
CA ALA A 91 -1.94 -2.03 -13.01
C ALA A 91 -1.96 -0.59 -12.43
N LEU A 92 -1.65 -0.41 -11.13
CA LEU A 92 -1.57 0.92 -10.51
C LEU A 92 -0.24 1.63 -10.79
N ARG A 93 0.77 0.91 -11.31
CA ARG A 93 2.13 1.43 -11.45
C ARG A 93 2.21 2.75 -12.22
N PRO A 94 1.54 2.94 -13.37
CA PRO A 94 1.59 4.22 -14.08
C PRO A 94 1.10 5.40 -13.24
N ALA A 95 0.03 5.20 -12.45
CA ALA A 95 -0.51 6.25 -11.58
C ALA A 95 0.43 6.56 -10.41
N LEU A 96 1.07 5.55 -9.83
CA LEU A 96 2.05 5.73 -8.76
C LEU A 96 3.34 6.40 -9.26
N ASP A 97 3.79 6.07 -10.47
CA ASP A 97 4.96 6.69 -11.09
C ASP A 97 4.70 8.18 -11.39
N ALA A 98 3.48 8.54 -11.83
CA ALA A 98 3.08 9.93 -12.02
C ALA A 98 3.15 10.74 -10.71
N LEU A 99 2.69 10.16 -9.59
CA LEU A 99 2.78 10.80 -8.27
C LEU A 99 4.22 11.08 -7.83
N LEU A 100 5.18 10.24 -8.25
CA LEU A 100 6.60 10.48 -7.98
C LEU A 100 7.14 11.62 -8.84
N ALA A 101 6.77 11.69 -10.11
CA ALA A 101 7.20 12.77 -11.01
C ALA A 101 6.78 14.16 -10.48
N ASP A 102 5.56 14.25 -9.95
CA ASP A 102 4.97 15.49 -9.43
C ASP A 102 5.44 15.85 -8.01
N ALA A 103 6.17 14.97 -7.32
CA ALA A 103 6.58 15.21 -5.94
C ALA A 103 7.67 16.30 -5.87
N PRO A 104 7.51 17.33 -5.01
CA PRO A 104 8.52 18.38 -4.87
C PRO A 104 9.87 17.78 -4.43
N GLY A 105 10.94 18.14 -5.16
CA GLY A 105 12.31 17.68 -4.91
C GLY A 105 12.83 16.59 -5.85
N THR A 106 12.09 16.20 -6.90
CA THR A 106 12.56 15.27 -7.97
C THR A 106 13.45 15.91 -9.02
N GLY A 107 13.89 17.16 -8.81
CA GLY A 107 14.99 17.76 -9.54
C GLY A 107 16.24 16.90 -9.35
N ARG A 108 16.61 16.16 -10.40
CA ARG A 108 17.84 15.40 -10.57
C ARG A 108 19.02 16.21 -10.00
N ARG A 109 19.54 15.76 -8.85
CA ARG A 109 20.86 16.15 -8.35
C ARG A 109 21.93 15.41 -9.12
#